data_AF-A0A1C4S4K6-F1
#
_entry.id   AF-A0A1C4S4K6-F1
#
_cell.length_a   1.000
_cell.length_b   1.000
_cell.length_c   1.000
_cell.angle_alpha   90.00
_cell.angle_beta   90.00
_cell.angle_gamma   90.00
#
_symmetry.space_group_name_H-M   'P 1'
#
loop_
_entity.id
_entity.type
_entity.pdbx_description
1 polymer ?
#
loop_
_entity_poly.entity_id
_entity_poly.type
_entity_poly.pdbx_seq_one_letter_code
_entity_poly.pdbx_strand_id
1 'polypeptide(L)'
;MNRPARPLPDRRARPPMGWNSWDCYGTTVTEQEVLANAEFLGRRMLPYGWDTVVVDIQWYEPTARAHGYNPDAPLVLDAYGRQLPAPGRFPSAADGAGFGPLAARVHALGLRFGVHIMRGIPRRAVAARLPVLGTEFTADEVADTSSVCPWNSDNYGLDHGSPGAQAYYDSQVAQFAAWGVDFVKADDMLFPYHEREIAAYARAIERCGRPIELSLSPGTDVSLARLDHLRENATMWRVCDDLWDRWADVEAQFARMARWAPWQGAGG
;
A
#
# COMPACT_ATOMS: atom_id res chain seq x y z
N MET A 1 -37.17 18.80 13.42
CA MET A 1 -35.90 19.25 14.04
C MET A 1 -34.82 18.27 13.62
N ASN A 2 -33.98 18.64 12.65
CA ASN A 2 -32.81 17.84 12.27
C ASN A 2 -31.76 17.97 13.37
N ARG A 3 -31.46 16.89 14.09
CA ARG A 3 -30.25 16.83 14.92
C ARG A 3 -29.04 16.96 13.99
N PRO A 4 -28.08 17.86 14.25
CA PRO A 4 -26.83 17.85 13.50
C PRO A 4 -26.15 16.49 13.70
N ALA A 5 -25.68 15.90 12.61
CA ALA A 5 -24.91 14.67 12.65
C ALA A 5 -23.72 14.88 13.58
N ARG A 6 -23.55 13.96 14.54
CA ARG A 6 -22.39 13.96 15.43
C ARG A 6 -21.13 13.86 14.55
N PRO A 7 -20.13 14.74 14.72
CA PRO A 7 -18.89 14.61 13.96
C PRO A 7 -18.34 13.20 14.16
N LEU A 8 -17.95 12.56 13.05
CA LEU A 8 -17.30 11.26 13.12
C LEU A 8 -16.08 11.41 14.05
N PRO A 9 -15.90 10.50 15.03
CA PRO A 9 -14.71 10.54 15.86
C PRO A 9 -13.46 10.53 14.98
N ASP A 10 -12.40 11.22 15.41
CA ASP A 10 -11.12 11.22 14.71
C ASP A 10 -10.67 9.76 14.51
N ARG A 11 -10.80 9.27 13.28
CA ARG A 11 -10.61 7.85 12.94
C ARG A 11 -9.15 7.42 13.10
N ARG A 12 -8.21 8.38 13.14
CA ARG A 12 -6.78 8.15 13.45
C ARG A 12 -6.52 7.83 14.93
N ALA A 13 -7.51 8.01 15.81
CA ALA A 13 -7.36 7.73 17.25
C ALA A 13 -7.49 6.24 17.61
N ARG A 14 -7.73 5.35 16.63
CA ARG A 14 -7.85 3.90 16.84
C ARG A 14 -7.02 3.14 15.80
N PRO A 15 -6.52 1.94 16.13
CA PRO A 15 -5.87 1.08 15.14
C PRO A 15 -6.80 0.81 13.95
N PRO A 16 -6.30 0.84 12.69
CA PRO A 16 -7.09 0.49 11.52
C PRO A 16 -7.70 -0.91 11.63
N MET A 17 -8.99 -1.05 11.31
CA MET A 17 -9.72 -2.31 11.31
C MET A 17 -10.32 -2.55 9.92
N GLY A 18 -9.99 -3.68 9.30
CA GLY A 18 -10.36 -3.90 7.92
C GLY A 18 -10.12 -5.31 7.40
N TRP A 19 -10.37 -5.47 6.12
CA TRP A 19 -10.11 -6.67 5.35
C TRP A 19 -8.96 -6.42 4.36
N ASN A 20 -8.14 -7.43 4.13
CA ASN A 20 -7.05 -7.43 3.17
C ASN A 20 -7.11 -8.72 2.34
N SER A 21 -6.81 -8.65 1.04
CA SER A 21 -6.99 -9.78 0.13
C SER A 21 -5.93 -10.88 0.20
N TRP A 22 -4.79 -10.66 0.85
CA TRP A 22 -3.61 -11.55 0.78
C TRP A 22 -3.89 -12.99 1.21
N ASP A 23 -4.37 -13.20 2.43
CA ASP A 23 -4.52 -14.56 2.99
C ASP A 23 -5.54 -15.41 2.22
N CYS A 24 -6.52 -14.78 1.58
CA CYS A 24 -7.57 -15.46 0.84
C CYS A 24 -7.23 -15.68 -0.64
N TYR A 25 -6.59 -14.69 -1.28
CA TYR A 25 -6.46 -14.62 -2.74
C TYR A 25 -5.00 -14.46 -3.21
N GLY A 26 -4.06 -14.25 -2.31
CA GLY A 26 -2.68 -13.91 -2.63
C GLY A 26 -2.63 -12.72 -3.59
N THR A 27 -1.95 -12.92 -4.72
CA THR A 27 -1.75 -11.92 -5.79
C THR A 27 -2.95 -11.80 -6.74
N THR A 28 -4.00 -12.62 -6.59
CA THR A 28 -4.97 -12.89 -7.67
C THR A 28 -6.35 -12.24 -7.53
N VAL A 29 -6.58 -11.48 -6.46
CA VAL A 29 -7.91 -10.90 -6.17
C VAL A 29 -8.49 -10.12 -7.36
N THR A 30 -9.80 -10.25 -7.56
CA THR A 30 -10.60 -9.59 -8.60
C THR A 30 -11.50 -8.51 -8.01
N GLU A 31 -11.97 -7.57 -8.85
CA GLU A 31 -12.91 -6.52 -8.45
C GLU A 31 -14.19 -7.08 -7.83
N GLN A 32 -14.73 -8.17 -8.39
CA GLN A 32 -15.93 -8.80 -7.87
C GLN A 32 -15.72 -9.32 -6.44
N GLU A 33 -14.57 -9.93 -6.15
CA GLU A 33 -14.24 -10.43 -4.82
C GLU A 33 -14.02 -9.29 -3.81
N VAL A 34 -13.38 -8.20 -4.24
CA VAL A 34 -13.24 -6.98 -3.41
C VAL A 34 -14.62 -6.41 -3.07
N LEU A 35 -15.51 -6.27 -4.05
CA LEU A 35 -16.86 -5.74 -3.83
C LEU A 35 -17.69 -6.67 -2.93
N ALA A 36 -17.60 -7.99 -3.10
CA ALA A 36 -18.31 -8.95 -2.25
C ALA A 36 -17.87 -8.83 -0.77
N ASN A 37 -16.55 -8.71 -0.52
CA ASN A 37 -16.03 -8.51 0.83
C ASN A 37 -16.42 -7.14 1.39
N ALA A 38 -16.37 -6.07 0.57
CA ALA A 38 -16.81 -4.74 0.97
C ALA A 38 -18.31 -4.72 1.34
N GLU A 39 -19.18 -5.35 0.56
CA GLU A 39 -20.61 -5.45 0.86
C GLU A 39 -20.90 -6.24 2.14
N PHE A 40 -20.09 -7.26 2.44
CA PHE A 40 -20.16 -7.97 3.72
C PHE A 40 -19.70 -7.07 4.87
N LEU A 41 -18.55 -6.43 4.73
CA LEU A 41 -17.96 -5.54 5.75
C LEU A 41 -18.93 -4.40 6.10
N GLY A 42 -19.46 -3.70 5.09
CA GLY A 42 -20.39 -2.60 5.25
C GLY A 42 -21.69 -3.00 5.95
N ARG A 43 -22.24 -4.19 5.65
CA ARG A 43 -23.50 -4.66 6.26
C ARG A 43 -23.33 -5.25 7.65
N ARG A 44 -22.21 -5.94 7.91
CA ARG A 44 -22.06 -6.81 9.09
C ARG A 44 -21.01 -6.32 10.08
N MET A 45 -19.96 -5.66 9.61
CA MET A 45 -18.76 -5.39 10.40
C MET A 45 -18.55 -3.90 10.68
N LEU A 46 -19.07 -3.01 9.82
CA LEU A 46 -19.00 -1.56 9.99
C LEU A 46 -19.57 -1.05 11.33
N PRO A 47 -20.71 -1.57 11.85
CA PRO A 47 -21.19 -1.19 13.19
C PRO A 47 -20.20 -1.50 14.33
N TYR A 48 -19.25 -2.41 14.09
CA TYR A 48 -18.21 -2.81 15.04
C TYR A 48 -16.86 -2.15 14.75
N GLY A 49 -16.80 -1.21 13.80
CA GLY A 49 -15.61 -0.40 13.50
C GLY A 49 -14.73 -0.93 12.37
N TRP A 50 -15.06 -2.05 11.73
CA TRP A 50 -14.32 -2.53 10.57
C TRP A 50 -14.73 -1.73 9.33
N ASP A 51 -13.84 -0.85 8.86
CA ASP A 51 -14.19 0.12 7.83
C ASP A 51 -13.23 0.15 6.64
N THR A 52 -12.13 -0.60 6.65
CA THR A 52 -11.11 -0.52 5.60
C THR A 52 -11.08 -1.78 4.72
N VAL A 53 -11.05 -1.62 3.39
CA VAL A 53 -10.95 -2.71 2.41
C VAL A 53 -9.67 -2.50 1.60
N VAL A 54 -8.71 -3.43 1.72
CA VAL A 54 -7.38 -3.31 1.10
C VAL A 54 -7.20 -4.34 -0.02
N VAL A 55 -6.93 -3.86 -1.22
CA VAL A 55 -6.45 -4.69 -2.35
C VAL A 55 -4.96 -4.90 -2.17
N ASP A 56 -4.55 -6.14 -1.84
CA ASP A 56 -3.15 -6.47 -1.61
C ASP A 56 -2.36 -6.61 -2.94
N ILE A 57 -1.11 -7.05 -2.84
CA ILE A 57 -0.04 -6.92 -3.84
C ILE A 57 -0.44 -7.38 -5.25
N GLN A 58 0.26 -6.81 -6.25
CA GLN A 58 0.19 -7.22 -7.64
C GLN A 58 -1.18 -7.08 -8.32
N TRP A 59 -2.03 -6.16 -7.84
CA TRP A 59 -3.22 -5.73 -8.59
C TRP A 59 -2.90 -5.20 -10.01
N TYR A 60 -1.65 -4.80 -10.24
CA TYR A 60 -1.11 -4.35 -11.52
C TYR A 60 -0.53 -5.46 -12.39
N GLU A 61 -0.50 -6.72 -11.92
CA GLU A 61 -0.03 -7.86 -12.71
C GLU A 61 -1.21 -8.63 -13.33
N PRO A 62 -1.36 -8.62 -14.67
CA PRO A 62 -2.51 -9.23 -15.34
C PRO A 62 -2.44 -10.76 -15.41
N THR A 63 -1.25 -11.33 -15.24
CA THR A 63 -1.00 -12.79 -15.28
C THR A 63 -0.75 -13.38 -13.90
N ALA A 64 -1.05 -12.62 -12.83
CA ALA A 64 -0.87 -13.06 -11.46
C ALA A 64 -1.52 -14.43 -11.23
N ARG A 65 -0.84 -15.30 -10.48
CA ARG A 65 -1.29 -16.65 -10.18
C ARG A 65 -1.15 -16.92 -8.69
N ALA A 66 -1.93 -17.87 -8.18
CA ALA A 66 -1.79 -18.32 -6.82
C ALA A 66 -0.37 -18.86 -6.54
N HIS A 67 0.05 -18.76 -5.29
CA HIS A 67 1.31 -19.32 -4.77
C HIS A 67 2.59 -18.69 -5.33
N GLY A 68 2.63 -17.35 -5.37
CA GLY A 68 3.88 -16.59 -5.55
C GLY A 68 3.82 -15.57 -6.67
N TYR A 69 5.00 -15.07 -7.03
CA TYR A 69 5.21 -14.02 -8.02
C TYR A 69 5.71 -14.61 -9.33
N ASN A 70 5.27 -14.06 -10.47
CA ASN A 70 5.85 -14.44 -11.74
C ASN A 70 7.16 -13.66 -11.96
N PRO A 71 8.26 -14.32 -12.36
CA PRO A 71 9.43 -13.61 -12.82
C PRO A 71 9.08 -12.82 -14.09
N ASP A 72 9.66 -11.63 -14.23
CA ASP A 72 9.47 -10.75 -15.40
C ASP A 72 7.98 -10.47 -15.73
N ALA A 73 7.19 -10.32 -14.68
CA ALA A 73 5.76 -10.06 -14.74
C ALA A 73 5.40 -8.91 -15.71
N PRO A 74 4.38 -9.07 -16.56
CA PRO A 74 3.99 -8.07 -17.55
C PRO A 74 3.16 -6.94 -16.90
N LEU A 75 3.75 -6.21 -15.96
CA LEU A 75 3.08 -5.17 -15.17
C LEU A 75 2.36 -4.17 -16.09
N VAL A 76 1.13 -3.80 -15.73
CA VAL A 76 0.38 -2.74 -16.40
C VAL A 76 0.86 -1.40 -15.84
N LEU A 77 1.42 -0.56 -16.71
CA LEU A 77 1.96 0.75 -16.36
C LEU A 77 1.30 1.84 -17.21
N ASP A 78 1.20 3.04 -16.67
CA ASP A 78 0.90 4.23 -17.46
C ASP A 78 2.13 4.77 -18.20
N ALA A 79 1.96 5.84 -18.98
CA ALA A 79 3.02 6.46 -19.76
C ALA A 79 4.16 7.06 -18.91
N TYR A 80 3.99 7.17 -17.58
CA TYR A 80 4.96 7.72 -16.64
C TYR A 80 5.55 6.63 -15.72
N GLY A 81 5.34 5.36 -16.07
CA GLY A 81 5.88 4.23 -15.31
C GLY A 81 5.15 3.91 -14.00
N ARG A 82 3.98 4.51 -13.74
CA ARG A 82 3.18 4.23 -12.55
C ARG A 82 2.28 3.02 -12.79
N GLN A 83 2.18 2.14 -11.81
CA GLN A 83 1.34 0.93 -11.89
C GLN A 83 -0.14 1.27 -12.07
N LEU A 84 -0.84 0.54 -12.94
CA LEU A 84 -2.29 0.61 -13.16
C LEU A 84 -2.96 -0.73 -12.85
N PRO A 85 -4.24 -0.76 -12.40
CA PRO A 85 -4.95 -2.01 -12.20
C PRO A 85 -5.08 -2.81 -13.48
N ALA A 86 -4.82 -4.12 -13.39
CA ALA A 86 -4.97 -5.03 -14.51
C ALA A 86 -6.45 -5.10 -14.93
N PRO A 87 -6.85 -4.62 -16.12
CA PRO A 87 -8.27 -4.48 -16.47
C PRO A 87 -9.02 -5.82 -16.55
N GLY A 88 -8.32 -6.92 -16.82
CA GLY A 88 -8.92 -8.26 -16.80
C GLY A 88 -9.37 -8.71 -15.40
N ARG A 89 -8.77 -8.17 -14.34
CA ARG A 89 -9.14 -8.42 -12.93
C ARG A 89 -9.99 -7.30 -12.34
N PHE A 90 -9.78 -6.08 -12.84
CA PHE A 90 -10.49 -4.87 -12.44
C PHE A 90 -11.13 -4.18 -13.65
N PRO A 91 -12.26 -4.71 -14.17
CA PRO A 91 -12.88 -4.18 -15.39
C PRO A 91 -13.27 -2.70 -15.28
N SER A 92 -13.60 -2.21 -14.08
CA SER A 92 -13.93 -0.80 -13.89
C SER A 92 -12.73 0.14 -14.03
N ALA A 93 -11.51 -0.40 -14.05
CA ALA A 93 -10.28 0.38 -14.28
C ALA A 93 -9.99 0.68 -15.76
N ALA A 94 -10.83 0.18 -16.67
CA ALA A 94 -10.71 0.44 -18.10
C ALA A 94 -10.68 1.95 -18.42
N ASP A 95 -10.19 2.27 -19.62
CA ASP A 95 -10.15 3.65 -20.15
C ASP A 95 -9.43 4.66 -19.26
N GLY A 96 -8.44 4.19 -18.49
CA GLY A 96 -7.62 5.02 -17.61
C GLY A 96 -8.29 5.43 -16.29
N ALA A 97 -9.43 4.83 -15.95
CA ALA A 97 -10.14 5.13 -14.71
C ALA A 97 -9.39 4.68 -13.44
N GLY A 98 -8.48 3.71 -13.59
CA GLY A 98 -7.72 3.13 -12.48
C GLY A 98 -8.65 2.63 -11.37
N PHE A 99 -8.30 2.83 -10.11
CA PHE A 99 -9.16 2.41 -9.00
C PHE A 99 -10.29 3.38 -8.65
N GLY A 100 -10.43 4.51 -9.34
CA GLY A 100 -11.45 5.52 -9.02
C GLY A 100 -12.87 4.94 -8.88
N PRO A 101 -13.38 4.18 -9.86
CA PRO A 101 -14.71 3.59 -9.77
C PRO A 101 -14.87 2.56 -8.63
N LEU A 102 -13.87 1.71 -8.39
CA LEU A 102 -13.88 0.73 -7.31
C LEU A 102 -13.87 1.41 -5.93
N ALA A 103 -12.99 2.40 -5.75
CA ALA A 103 -12.94 3.19 -4.53
C ALA A 103 -14.27 3.91 -4.26
N ALA A 104 -14.88 4.52 -5.29
CA ALA A 104 -16.19 5.17 -5.16
C ALA A 104 -17.29 4.19 -4.73
N ARG A 105 -17.27 2.94 -5.24
CA ARG A 105 -18.19 1.87 -4.81
C ARG A 105 -17.97 1.48 -3.35
N VAL A 106 -16.72 1.37 -2.90
CA VAL A 106 -16.38 1.08 -1.50
C VAL A 106 -16.81 2.23 -0.59
N HIS A 107 -16.55 3.49 -0.98
CA HIS A 107 -16.99 4.68 -0.23
C HIS A 107 -18.51 4.78 -0.12
N ALA A 108 -19.26 4.40 -1.16
CA ALA A 108 -20.72 4.38 -1.13
C ALA A 108 -21.30 3.40 -0.10
N LEU A 109 -20.51 2.40 0.34
CA LEU A 109 -20.85 1.49 1.44
C LEU A 109 -20.49 2.04 2.83
N GLY A 110 -19.95 3.27 2.90
CA GLY A 110 -19.46 3.89 4.14
C GLY A 110 -18.07 3.41 4.57
N LEU A 111 -17.36 2.69 3.70
CA LEU A 111 -16.04 2.10 3.94
C LEU A 111 -14.93 2.98 3.36
N ARG A 112 -13.69 2.60 3.64
CA ARG A 112 -12.42 3.17 3.19
C ARG A 112 -11.73 2.20 2.24
N PHE A 113 -11.06 2.72 1.23
CA PHE A 113 -10.39 1.92 0.21
C PHE A 113 -8.87 1.99 0.37
N GLY A 114 -8.21 0.84 0.31
CA GLY A 114 -6.75 0.75 0.42
C GLY A 114 -6.11 -0.08 -0.67
N VAL A 115 -4.84 0.19 -0.91
CA VAL A 115 -4.01 -0.55 -1.88
C VAL A 115 -2.67 -0.92 -1.29
N HIS A 116 -2.10 -2.03 -1.76
CA HIS A 116 -0.72 -2.41 -1.52
C HIS A 116 0.20 -1.79 -2.59
N ILE A 117 1.43 -1.45 -2.22
CA ILE A 117 2.52 -1.16 -3.16
C ILE A 117 3.80 -1.89 -2.78
N MET A 118 4.59 -2.22 -3.79
CA MET A 118 6.02 -2.52 -3.63
C MET A 118 6.81 -1.23 -3.62
N ARG A 119 7.81 -1.12 -2.74
CA ARG A 119 8.78 -0.02 -2.72
C ARG A 119 9.37 0.24 -4.11
N GLY A 120 9.61 1.51 -4.42
CA GLY A 120 10.41 1.96 -5.55
C GLY A 120 9.64 2.04 -6.88
N ILE A 121 10.35 1.76 -7.97
CA ILE A 121 9.93 2.01 -9.35
C ILE A 121 10.00 0.72 -10.20
N PRO A 122 9.01 0.45 -11.09
CA PRO A 122 9.01 -0.75 -11.92
C PRO A 122 10.28 -0.93 -12.75
N ARG A 123 10.87 -2.13 -12.70
CA ARG A 123 12.02 -2.48 -13.55
C ARG A 123 11.71 -2.31 -15.04
N ARG A 124 10.46 -2.55 -15.43
CA ARG A 124 9.98 -2.33 -16.80
C ARG A 124 9.94 -0.85 -17.19
N ALA A 125 9.59 0.05 -16.26
CA ALA A 125 9.66 1.49 -16.51
C ALA A 125 11.11 1.95 -16.71
N VAL A 126 12.01 1.44 -15.88
CA VAL A 126 13.47 1.67 -15.98
C VAL A 126 14.01 1.19 -17.32
N ALA A 127 13.73 -0.07 -17.70
CA ALA A 127 14.20 -0.63 -18.98
C ALA A 127 13.67 0.14 -20.20
N ALA A 128 12.45 0.67 -20.11
CA ALA A 128 11.82 1.47 -21.15
C ALA A 128 12.16 2.97 -21.09
N ARG A 129 12.94 3.42 -20.09
CA ARG A 129 13.28 4.83 -19.85
C ARG A 129 12.04 5.75 -19.82
N LEU A 130 10.96 5.29 -19.19
CA LEU A 130 9.70 6.06 -19.15
C LEU A 130 9.90 7.39 -18.41
N PRO A 131 9.25 8.48 -18.83
CA PRO A 131 9.40 9.79 -18.20
C PRO A 131 8.86 9.80 -16.77
N VAL A 132 9.54 10.49 -15.86
CA VAL A 132 9.02 10.80 -14.52
C VAL A 132 8.15 12.06 -14.60
N LEU A 133 6.85 11.90 -14.29
CA LEU A 133 5.87 12.97 -14.44
C LEU A 133 6.30 14.26 -13.71
N GLY A 134 6.22 15.39 -14.42
CA GLY A 134 6.52 16.70 -13.85
C GLY A 134 8.02 17.04 -13.78
N THR A 135 8.88 16.23 -14.41
CA THR A 135 10.33 16.45 -14.42
C THR A 135 10.93 16.21 -15.81
N GLU A 136 12.22 16.51 -15.95
CA GLU A 136 13.03 16.17 -17.13
C GLU A 136 13.67 14.78 -17.06
N PHE A 137 13.53 14.08 -15.93
CA PHE A 137 14.16 12.78 -15.69
C PHE A 137 13.36 11.63 -16.28
N THR A 138 14.08 10.55 -16.58
CA THR A 138 13.54 9.24 -16.96
C THR A 138 13.70 8.23 -15.83
N ALA A 139 12.92 7.16 -15.86
CA ALA A 139 12.85 6.14 -14.81
C ALA A 139 14.23 5.53 -14.49
N ASP A 140 15.10 5.35 -15.49
CA ASP A 140 16.46 4.84 -15.29
C ASP A 140 17.42 5.85 -14.65
N GLU A 141 17.13 7.15 -14.73
CA GLU A 141 17.94 8.20 -14.10
C GLU A 141 17.57 8.44 -12.63
N VAL A 142 16.47 7.84 -12.16
CA VAL A 142 15.99 7.97 -10.77
C VAL A 142 15.98 6.63 -10.02
N ALA A 143 16.34 5.52 -10.68
CA ALA A 143 16.35 4.19 -10.09
C ALA A 143 17.72 3.85 -9.50
N ASP A 144 17.73 3.26 -8.30
CA ASP A 144 18.88 2.55 -7.77
C ASP A 144 18.76 1.07 -8.15
N THR A 145 19.40 0.68 -9.25
CA THR A 145 19.34 -0.69 -9.77
C THR A 145 20.08 -1.71 -8.89
N SER A 146 20.85 -1.27 -7.88
CA SER A 146 21.46 -2.13 -6.88
C SER A 146 20.49 -2.45 -5.72
N SER A 147 19.46 -1.61 -5.55
CA SER A 147 18.43 -1.76 -4.54
C SER A 147 17.29 -2.63 -5.05
N VAL A 148 17.21 -3.86 -4.58
CA VAL A 148 16.22 -4.85 -5.03
C VAL A 148 15.50 -5.49 -3.84
N CYS A 149 14.26 -5.89 -4.07
CA CYS A 149 13.53 -6.76 -3.15
C CYS A 149 14.01 -8.21 -3.33
N PRO A 150 14.33 -8.95 -2.25
CA PRO A 150 14.85 -10.32 -2.38
C PRO A 150 13.78 -11.38 -2.65
N TRP A 151 12.48 -11.05 -2.53
CA TRP A 151 11.37 -12.00 -2.78
C TRP A 151 10.44 -11.60 -3.94
N ASN A 152 10.57 -10.40 -4.49
CA ASN A 152 9.74 -9.94 -5.61
C ASN A 152 10.59 -9.14 -6.60
N SER A 153 10.37 -9.36 -7.90
CA SER A 153 11.20 -8.79 -8.98
C SER A 153 10.60 -7.56 -9.67
N ASP A 154 9.49 -7.02 -9.18
CA ASP A 154 8.70 -6.02 -9.90
C ASP A 154 9.43 -4.68 -10.00
N ASN A 155 10.11 -4.27 -8.92
CA ASN A 155 10.69 -2.95 -8.77
C ASN A 155 12.21 -2.97 -8.52
N TYR A 156 12.83 -1.82 -8.80
CA TYR A 156 14.08 -1.35 -8.19
C TYR A 156 13.75 -0.30 -7.14
N GLY A 157 14.67 -0.04 -6.21
CA GLY A 157 14.61 1.13 -5.36
C GLY A 157 14.79 2.44 -6.12
N LEU A 158 14.50 3.56 -5.45
CA LEU A 158 14.77 4.89 -5.98
C LEU A 158 16.10 5.46 -5.47
N ASP A 159 16.83 6.15 -6.35
CA ASP A 159 17.99 6.95 -5.98
C ASP A 159 17.55 8.30 -5.40
N HIS A 160 17.45 8.35 -4.07
CA HIS A 160 17.11 9.58 -3.34
C HIS A 160 18.18 10.68 -3.39
N GLY A 161 19.29 10.48 -4.12
CA GLY A 161 20.20 11.56 -4.54
C GLY A 161 19.67 12.37 -5.72
N SER A 162 18.76 11.81 -6.52
CA SER A 162 18.14 12.47 -7.67
C SER A 162 16.85 13.21 -7.26
N PRO A 163 16.65 14.48 -7.66
CA PRO A 163 15.40 15.18 -7.38
C PRO A 163 14.19 14.53 -8.07
N GLY A 164 14.40 13.74 -9.13
CA GLY A 164 13.34 12.98 -9.79
C GLY A 164 12.78 11.83 -8.95
N ALA A 165 13.52 11.31 -7.96
CA ALA A 165 13.04 10.23 -7.10
C ALA A 165 11.83 10.64 -6.25
N GLN A 166 11.89 11.80 -5.59
CA GLN A 166 10.74 12.32 -4.84
C GLN A 166 9.57 12.63 -5.76
N ALA A 167 9.83 13.17 -6.95
CA ALA A 167 8.78 13.48 -7.93
C ALA A 167 8.04 12.22 -8.39
N TYR A 168 8.74 11.08 -8.54
CA TYR A 168 8.09 9.82 -8.86
C TYR A 168 7.09 9.40 -7.77
N TYR A 169 7.49 9.40 -6.48
CA TYR A 169 6.55 9.10 -5.39
C TYR A 169 5.43 10.13 -5.26
N ASP A 170 5.72 11.43 -5.37
CA ASP A 170 4.71 12.48 -5.39
C ASP A 170 3.66 12.20 -6.49
N SER A 171 4.11 11.75 -7.67
CA SER A 171 3.22 11.42 -8.80
C SER A 171 2.40 10.14 -8.61
N GLN A 172 2.95 9.11 -7.95
CA GLN A 172 2.23 7.87 -7.65
C GLN A 172 1.17 8.10 -6.56
N VAL A 173 1.53 8.82 -5.49
CA VAL A 173 0.58 9.11 -4.42
C VAL A 173 -0.50 10.09 -4.89
N ALA A 174 -0.18 11.05 -5.76
CA ALA A 174 -1.20 11.89 -6.40
C ALA A 174 -2.20 11.09 -7.24
N GLN A 175 -1.74 10.03 -7.93
CA GLN A 175 -2.62 9.11 -8.65
C GLN A 175 -3.57 8.37 -7.68
N PHE A 176 -3.05 7.89 -6.55
CA PHE A 176 -3.86 7.23 -5.52
C PHE A 176 -4.86 8.18 -4.87
N ALA A 177 -4.47 9.42 -4.61
CA ALA A 177 -5.35 10.47 -4.11
C ALA A 177 -6.49 10.76 -5.11
N ALA A 178 -6.19 10.82 -6.41
CA ALA A 178 -7.17 11.01 -7.47
C ALA A 178 -8.16 9.83 -7.58
N TRP A 179 -7.71 8.60 -7.30
CA TRP A 179 -8.59 7.44 -7.21
C TRP A 179 -9.41 7.39 -5.92
N GLY A 180 -9.09 8.19 -4.91
CA GLY A 180 -9.78 8.17 -3.62
C GLY A 180 -9.25 7.11 -2.64
N VAL A 181 -7.99 6.69 -2.76
CA VAL A 181 -7.35 5.80 -1.78
C VAL A 181 -7.27 6.47 -0.40
N ASP A 182 -7.54 5.71 0.66
CA ASP A 182 -7.52 6.15 2.06
C ASP A 182 -6.42 5.48 2.90
N PHE A 183 -5.81 4.41 2.36
CA PHE A 183 -4.86 3.55 3.05
C PHE A 183 -3.86 2.95 2.06
N VAL A 184 -2.58 3.01 2.37
CA VAL A 184 -1.52 2.36 1.59
C VAL A 184 -0.75 1.39 2.48
N LYS A 185 -0.63 0.13 2.05
CA LYS A 185 0.32 -0.84 2.60
C LYS A 185 1.56 -0.86 1.72
N ALA A 186 2.65 -0.28 2.20
CA ALA A 186 3.94 -0.23 1.50
C ALA A 186 4.85 -1.36 1.97
N ASP A 187 5.21 -2.24 1.03
CA ASP A 187 6.01 -3.44 1.25
C ASP A 187 7.42 -3.30 0.71
N ASP A 188 8.31 -4.22 1.10
CA ASP A 188 9.76 -4.08 0.87
C ASP A 188 10.33 -2.78 1.47
N MET A 189 9.73 -2.27 2.55
CA MET A 189 10.14 -1.04 3.23
C MET A 189 10.93 -1.32 4.51
N LEU A 190 10.54 -2.34 5.26
CA LEU A 190 11.05 -2.61 6.60
C LEU A 190 12.15 -3.69 6.65
N PHE A 191 12.24 -4.54 5.63
CA PHE A 191 13.29 -5.54 5.51
C PHE A 191 13.78 -5.66 4.06
N PRO A 192 15.08 -5.40 3.79
CA PRO A 192 15.96 -4.57 4.61
C PRO A 192 15.31 -3.21 4.97
N TYR A 193 15.79 -2.53 6.00
CA TYR A 193 15.16 -1.27 6.44
C TYR A 193 15.52 -0.10 5.50
N HIS A 194 14.55 0.40 4.74
CA HIS A 194 14.73 1.44 3.72
C HIS A 194 14.30 2.83 4.23
N GLU A 195 15.08 3.39 5.17
CA GLU A 195 14.80 4.66 5.86
C GLU A 195 14.40 5.82 4.93
N ARG A 196 15.20 6.06 3.88
CA ARG A 196 14.94 7.16 2.92
C ARG A 196 13.67 6.95 2.09
N GLU A 197 13.37 5.71 1.73
CA GLU A 197 12.18 5.37 0.94
C GLU A 197 10.92 5.57 1.76
N ILE A 198 10.93 5.15 3.03
CA ILE A 198 9.84 5.38 3.99
C ILE A 198 9.57 6.88 4.14
N ALA A 199 10.60 7.69 4.41
CA ALA A 199 10.44 9.12 4.62
C ALA A 199 9.99 9.86 3.34
N ALA A 200 10.49 9.45 2.17
CA ALA A 200 10.06 10.02 0.90
C ALA A 200 8.60 9.69 0.57
N TYR A 201 8.15 8.47 0.87
CA TYR A 201 6.77 8.05 0.66
C TYR A 201 5.80 8.77 1.60
N ALA A 202 6.17 8.91 2.88
CA ALA A 202 5.41 9.68 3.86
C ALA A 202 5.25 11.15 3.41
N ARG A 203 6.34 11.76 2.93
CA ARG A 203 6.31 13.13 2.36
C ARG A 203 5.40 13.25 1.14
N ALA A 204 5.37 12.25 0.26
CA ALA A 204 4.47 12.23 -0.89
C ALA A 204 2.98 12.18 -0.45
N ILE A 205 2.68 11.40 0.61
CA ILE A 205 1.35 11.39 1.25
C ILE A 205 1.00 12.75 1.84
N GLU A 206 1.91 13.42 2.54
CA GLU A 206 1.67 14.76 3.08
C GLU A 206 1.34 15.78 1.98
N ARG A 207 1.96 15.65 0.80
CA ARG A 207 1.81 16.59 -0.34
C ARG A 207 0.59 16.33 -1.21
N CYS A 208 -0.01 15.13 -1.16
CA CYS A 208 -1.06 14.76 -2.12
C CYS A 208 -2.43 15.44 -1.86
N GLY A 209 -2.59 16.11 -0.72
CA GLY A 209 -3.82 16.82 -0.37
C GLY A 209 -4.99 15.93 0.06
N ARG A 210 -4.77 14.61 0.17
CA ARG A 210 -5.75 13.64 0.70
C ARG A 210 -5.18 12.93 1.94
N PRO A 211 -5.97 12.76 3.02
CA PRO A 211 -5.57 11.90 4.12
C PRO A 211 -5.44 10.44 3.65
N ILE A 212 -4.21 9.91 3.70
CA ILE A 212 -3.91 8.51 3.43
C ILE A 212 -3.16 7.95 4.64
N GLU A 213 -3.62 6.85 5.22
CA GLU A 213 -2.87 6.13 6.26
C GLU A 213 -1.78 5.27 5.62
N LEU A 214 -0.60 5.24 6.25
CA LEU A 214 0.55 4.49 5.75
C LEU A 214 0.86 3.32 6.68
N SER A 215 0.74 2.11 6.15
CA SER A 215 1.18 0.86 6.76
C SER A 215 2.49 0.37 6.14
N LEU A 216 3.47 -0.01 6.96
CA LEU A 216 4.77 -0.50 6.47
C LEU A 216 4.94 -2.02 6.65
N SER A 217 5.60 -2.67 5.68
CA SER A 217 5.81 -4.13 5.60
C SER A 217 7.16 -4.47 4.94
N PRO A 218 7.74 -5.68 5.15
CA PRO A 218 7.38 -6.69 6.16
C PRO A 218 8.23 -6.56 7.43
N GLY A 219 7.73 -7.06 8.56
CA GLY A 219 8.35 -6.82 9.87
C GLY A 219 9.42 -7.83 10.29
N THR A 220 10.15 -8.46 9.36
CA THR A 220 11.06 -9.59 9.62
C THR A 220 12.04 -9.32 10.77
N ASP A 221 12.78 -8.21 10.72
CA ASP A 221 13.79 -7.82 11.73
C ASP A 221 13.62 -6.38 12.24
N VAL A 222 12.38 -5.92 12.42
CA VAL A 222 12.14 -4.53 12.87
C VAL A 222 12.64 -4.30 14.30
N SER A 223 13.48 -3.29 14.46
CA SER A 223 14.14 -2.93 15.73
C SER A 223 13.50 -1.69 16.36
N LEU A 224 13.44 -1.66 17.69
CA LEU A 224 13.05 -0.47 18.46
C LEU A 224 14.00 0.72 18.25
N ALA A 225 15.22 0.49 17.75
CA ALA A 225 16.13 1.57 17.35
C ALA A 225 15.56 2.42 16.19
N ARG A 226 14.51 1.96 15.50
CA ARG A 226 13.80 2.68 14.43
C ARG A 226 12.50 3.33 14.89
N LEU A 227 12.15 3.25 16.18
CA LEU A 227 10.83 3.65 16.69
C LEU A 227 10.47 5.10 16.35
N ASP A 228 11.37 6.04 16.58
CA ASP A 228 11.08 7.47 16.33
C ASP A 228 10.86 7.73 14.84
N HIS A 229 11.70 7.18 13.98
CA HIS A 229 11.53 7.27 12.52
C HIS A 229 10.22 6.62 12.05
N LEU A 230 9.81 5.49 12.63
CA LEU A 230 8.54 4.84 12.31
C LEU A 230 7.34 5.71 12.70
N ARG A 231 7.35 6.30 13.89
CA ARG A 231 6.29 7.21 14.37
C ARG A 231 6.18 8.49 13.55
N GLU A 232 7.30 9.02 13.11
CA GLU A 232 7.33 10.22 12.27
C GLU A 232 6.73 9.97 10.88
N ASN A 233 6.81 8.75 10.35
CA ASN A 233 6.57 8.48 8.94
C ASN A 233 5.43 7.50 8.64
N ALA A 234 4.86 6.79 9.63
CA ALA A 234 3.82 5.79 9.37
C ALA A 234 2.75 5.75 10.45
N THR A 235 1.54 5.36 10.05
CA THR A 235 0.41 5.15 10.96
C THR A 235 0.45 3.77 11.61
N MET A 236 1.04 2.78 10.93
CA MET A 236 1.27 1.46 11.48
C MET A 236 2.44 0.76 10.76
N TRP A 237 3.03 -0.24 11.41
CA TRP A 237 4.10 -1.06 10.83
C TRP A 237 4.01 -2.49 11.33
N ARG A 238 4.42 -3.42 10.47
CA ARG A 238 4.57 -4.83 10.82
C ARG A 238 5.67 -5.01 11.86
N VAL A 239 5.41 -5.81 12.90
CA VAL A 239 6.42 -6.22 13.90
C VAL A 239 6.89 -7.66 13.78
N CYS A 240 6.44 -8.33 12.72
CA CYS A 240 6.81 -9.68 12.33
C CYS A 240 6.78 -9.83 10.81
N ASP A 241 7.48 -10.87 10.33
CA ASP A 241 7.28 -11.45 9.00
C ASP A 241 5.85 -12.01 8.84
N ASP A 242 5.52 -12.57 7.67
CA ASP A 242 4.15 -12.99 7.36
C ASP A 242 3.62 -13.98 8.40
N LEU A 243 2.47 -13.64 8.97
CA LEU A 243 1.80 -14.39 10.02
C LEU A 243 0.77 -15.31 9.36
N TRP A 244 0.94 -16.62 9.52
CA TRP A 244 -0.01 -17.61 9.03
C TRP A 244 -0.72 -18.31 10.19
N ASP A 245 -1.70 -19.15 9.87
CA ASP A 245 -2.49 -20.00 10.77
C ASP A 245 -1.69 -21.20 11.32
N ARG A 246 -0.43 -20.94 11.69
CA ARG A 246 0.50 -21.91 12.28
C ARG A 246 0.77 -21.52 13.71
N TRP A 247 0.70 -22.49 14.63
CA TRP A 247 0.92 -22.22 16.05
C TRP A 247 2.27 -21.54 16.33
N ALA A 248 3.34 -21.95 15.63
CA ALA A 248 4.67 -21.33 15.80
C ALA A 248 4.68 -19.83 15.45
N ASP A 249 3.91 -19.42 14.44
CA ASP A 249 3.83 -18.00 14.05
C ASP A 249 3.06 -17.17 15.09
N VAL A 250 2.00 -17.76 15.66
CA VAL A 250 1.18 -17.16 16.72
C VAL A 250 1.95 -17.08 18.04
N GLU A 251 2.60 -18.16 18.45
CA GLU A 251 3.38 -18.25 19.70
C GLU A 251 4.53 -17.24 19.71
N ALA A 252 5.21 -17.07 18.58
CA ALA A 252 6.25 -16.05 18.43
C ALA A 252 5.73 -14.61 18.62
N GLN A 253 4.43 -14.33 18.44
CA GLN A 253 3.87 -12.99 18.68
C GLN A 253 3.87 -12.60 20.15
N PHE A 254 3.81 -13.53 21.10
CA PHE A 254 3.76 -13.19 22.53
C PHE A 254 4.98 -12.37 22.96
N ALA A 255 6.19 -12.82 22.56
CA ALA A 255 7.42 -12.07 22.84
C ALA A 255 7.50 -10.75 22.07
N ARG A 256 7.04 -10.72 20.81
CA ARG A 256 7.00 -9.49 20.00
C ARG A 256 6.06 -8.45 20.59
N MET A 257 4.86 -8.85 21.02
CA MET A 257 3.88 -7.97 21.66
C MET A 257 4.40 -7.48 23.02
N ALA A 258 5.03 -8.33 23.84
CA ALA A 258 5.64 -7.89 25.09
C ALA A 258 6.69 -6.79 24.88
N ARG A 259 7.44 -6.86 23.76
CA ARG A 259 8.43 -5.84 23.38
C ARG A 259 7.81 -4.56 22.83
N TRP A 260 6.78 -4.66 21.99
CA TRP A 260 6.22 -3.51 21.25
C TRP A 260 5.02 -2.83 21.92
N ALA A 261 4.23 -3.55 22.73
CA ALA A 261 3.04 -3.01 23.39
C ALA A 261 3.28 -1.77 24.27
N PRO A 262 4.42 -1.62 24.99
CA PRO A 262 4.70 -0.39 25.75
C PRO A 262 4.85 0.86 24.88
N TRP A 263 5.02 0.71 23.57
CA TRP A 263 5.33 1.79 22.63
C TRP A 263 4.15 2.17 21.73
N GLN A 264 3.00 1.51 21.86
CA GLN A 264 1.81 1.83 21.08
C GLN A 264 1.25 3.22 21.46
N GLY A 265 0.89 4.02 20.46
CA GLY A 265 0.34 5.36 20.64
C GLY A 265 -0.84 5.66 19.71
N ALA A 266 -1.48 6.80 19.92
CA ALA A 266 -2.46 7.30 18.95
C ALA A 266 -1.71 7.68 17.65
N GLY A 267 -2.10 7.09 16.53
CA GLY A 267 -1.47 7.31 15.23
C GLY A 267 -0.12 6.62 15.01
N GLY A 268 0.30 5.72 15.91
CA GLY A 268 1.60 5.03 15.88
C GLY A 268 2.16 4.78 17.27
#